data_AF-A0A451G025-F1
#
_entry.id   AF-A0A451G025-F1
#
_cell.length_a   1.000
_cell.length_b   1.000
_cell.length_c   1.000
_cell.angle_alpha   90.00
_cell.angle_beta   90.00
_cell.angle_gamma   90.00
#
_symmetry.space_group_name_H-M   'P 1'
#
loop_
_entity.id
_entity.type
_entity.pdbx_description
1 polymer ?
#
loop_
_entity_poly.entity_id
_entity_poly.type
_entity_poly.pdbx_seq_one_letter_code
_entity_poly.pdbx_strand_id
1 'polypeptide(L)' 'MAFSSISHITRNVQYGWLIRNLHANGASLFFICIYLHIGRGLYYGSYLFKETWNLGVILLLLVMA' A
#
# COMPACT_ATOMS: atom_id res chain seq x y z
N MET A 1 18.44 -7.75 -16.48
CA MET A 1 17.61 -8.90 -16.07
C MET A 1 16.30 -8.52 -15.38
N ALA A 2 16.21 -7.41 -14.62
CA ALA A 2 14.96 -6.99 -13.95
C ALA A 2 13.86 -6.47 -14.91
N PHE A 3 14.18 -5.58 -15.86
CA PHE A 3 13.17 -5.09 -16.81
C PHE A 3 12.60 -6.20 -17.70
N SER A 4 13.48 -7.08 -18.18
CA SER A 4 13.11 -8.22 -19.03
C SER A 4 12.22 -9.22 -18.30
N SER A 5 12.40 -9.45 -17.00
CA SER A 5 11.52 -10.35 -16.23
C SER A 5 10.12 -9.75 -16.03
N ILE A 6 10.00 -8.44 -15.79
CA ILE A 6 8.69 -7.76 -15.73
C ILE A 6 7.97 -7.83 -17.09
N SER A 7 8.70 -7.61 -18.19
CA SER A 7 8.14 -7.78 -19.54
C SER A 7 7.68 -9.23 -19.77
N HIS A 8 8.45 -10.23 -19.31
CA HIS A 8 8.08 -11.63 -19.40
C HIS A 8 6.80 -11.92 -18.60
N ILE A 9 6.69 -11.46 -17.35
CA ILE A 9 5.47 -11.61 -16.54
C ILE A 9 4.27 -10.99 -17.24
N THR A 10 4.43 -9.77 -17.76
CA THR A 10 3.32 -9.04 -18.38
C THR A 10 2.80 -9.72 -19.66
N ARG A 11 3.70 -10.32 -20.47
CA ARG A 11 3.38 -10.79 -21.82
C ARG A 11 3.22 -12.31 -21.94
N ASN A 12 3.95 -13.07 -21.14
CA ASN A 12 4.11 -14.52 -21.35
C ASN A 12 3.55 -15.37 -20.21
N VAL A 13 3.24 -14.77 -19.06
CA VAL A 13 2.55 -15.47 -17.94
C VAL A 13 1.04 -15.30 -18.10
N GLN A 14 0.28 -16.37 -17.95
CA GLN A 14 -1.19 -16.33 -18.00
C GLN A 14 -1.72 -15.33 -16.95
N TYR A 15 -2.52 -14.36 -17.40
CA TYR A 15 -3.01 -13.24 -16.58
C TYR A 15 -1.92 -12.41 -15.88
N GLY A 16 -0.66 -12.51 -16.29
CA GLY A 16 0.43 -11.80 -15.63
C GLY A 16 0.31 -10.29 -15.75
N TRP A 17 -0.27 -9.78 -16.85
CA TRP A 17 -0.64 -8.36 -16.99
C TRP A 17 -1.66 -7.93 -15.91
N LEU A 18 -2.64 -8.77 -15.59
CA LEU A 18 -3.68 -8.46 -14.61
C LEU A 18 -3.08 -8.41 -13.22
N ILE A 19 -2.29 -9.42 -12.84
CA ILE A 19 -1.62 -9.50 -11.54
C ILE A 19 -0.69 -8.30 -11.35
N ARG A 20 0.11 -7.94 -12.38
CA ARG A 20 1.00 -6.78 -12.32
C ARG A 20 0.25 -5.48 -12.14
N ASN A 21 -0.83 -5.26 -12.90
CA ASN A 21 -1.64 -4.05 -12.78
C ASN A 21 -2.37 -4.01 -11.43
N LEU A 22 -2.89 -5.13 -10.94
CA LEU A 22 -3.52 -5.22 -9.63
C LEU A 22 -2.53 -4.86 -8.51
N HIS A 23 -1.29 -5.36 -8.57
CA HIS A 23 -0.28 -5.04 -7.56
C HIS A 23 0.08 -3.54 -7.58
N ALA A 24 0.32 -2.96 -8.77
CA ALA A 24 0.66 -1.54 -8.91
C ALA A 24 -0.48 -0.60 -8.46
N ASN A 25 -1.71 -0.86 -8.93
CA ASN A 25 -2.88 -0.07 -8.51
C ASN A 25 -3.26 -0.35 -7.06
N GLY A 26 -3.05 -1.58 -6.58
CA GLY A 26 -3.26 -1.99 -5.20
C GLY A 26 -2.39 -1.21 -4.23
N ALA A 27 -1.12 -0.97 -4.57
CA ALA A 27 -0.25 -0.09 -3.79
C ALA A 27 -0.82 1.33 -3.68
N SER A 28 -1.34 1.89 -4.78
CA SER A 28 -1.97 3.23 -4.76
C SER A 28 -3.23 3.25 -3.90
N LEU A 29 -4.10 2.24 -4.02
CA LEU A 29 -5.29 2.10 -3.18
C LEU A 29 -4.92 1.96 -1.69
N PHE A 30 -3.86 1.23 -1.40
CA PHE A 30 -3.38 1.04 -0.03
C PHE A 30 -3.01 2.37 0.63
N PHE A 31 -2.31 3.26 -0.08
CA PHE A 31 -2.03 4.62 0.42
C PHE A 31 -3.29 5.47 0.58
N ILE A 32 -4.25 5.38 -0.35
CA ILE A 32 -5.55 6.07 -0.20
C ILE A 32 -6.24 5.62 1.11
N CYS A 33 -6.31 4.31 1.36
CA CYS A 33 -6.89 3.77 2.59
C CYS A 33 -6.16 4.26 3.83
N ILE A 34 -4.83 4.29 3.81
CA ILE A 34 -4.00 4.79 4.91
C ILE A 34 -4.28 6.26 5.20
N TYR A 35 -4.33 7.12 4.17
CA TYR A 35 -4.59 8.55 4.39
C TYR A 35 -6.00 8.80 4.93
N LEU A 36 -7.00 8.08 4.43
CA LEU A 36 -8.36 8.12 4.99
C LEU A 36 -8.38 7.64 6.45
N HIS A 37 -7.65 6.57 6.77
CA HIS A 37 -7.54 6.04 8.12
C HIS A 37 -6.89 7.04 9.10
N ILE A 38 -5.80 7.69 8.69
CA ILE A 38 -5.13 8.74 9.47
C ILE A 38 -6.06 9.94 9.65
N GLY A 39 -6.70 10.40 8.57
CA GLY A 39 -7.64 11.53 8.61
C GLY A 39 -8.81 11.27 9.57
N ARG A 40 -9.39 10.07 9.53
CA ARG A 40 -10.40 9.61 10.49
C ARG A 40 -9.87 9.60 11.92
N GLY A 41 -8.63 9.17 12.13
CA GLY A 41 -7.98 9.18 13.44
C GLY A 41 -7.76 10.58 14.00
N LEU A 42 -7.46 11.57 13.14
CA LEU A 42 -7.36 12.97 13.53
C LEU A 42 -8.73 13.58 13.82
N TYR A 43 -9.71 13.36 12.94
CA TYR A 43 -11.06 13.92 13.06
C TYR A 43 -11.78 13.48 14.35
N TYR A 44 -11.67 12.21 14.73
CA TYR A 44 -12.30 11.67 15.95
C TYR A 44 -11.37 11.64 17.17
N GLY A 45 -10.18 12.25 17.11
CA GLY A 45 -9.24 12.26 18.24
C GLY A 45 -8.70 10.87 18.63
N SER A 46 -8.73 9.89 17.73
CA SER A 46 -8.27 8.51 18.02
C SER A 46 -6.76 8.42 18.30
N TYR A 47 -5.98 9.45 17.94
CA TYR A 47 -4.57 9.57 18.31
C TYR A 47 -4.30 9.68 19.83
N LEU A 48 -5.36 9.84 20.64
CA LEU A 48 -5.26 9.78 22.10
C LEU A 48 -4.92 8.36 22.59
N PHE A 49 -5.25 7.32 21.82
CA PHE A 49 -4.80 5.94 22.07
C PHE A 49 -3.34 5.79 21.63
N LYS A 50 -2.41 6.22 22.49
CA LYS A 50 -0.99 6.41 22.15
C LYS A 50 -0.30 5.15 21.62
N GLU A 51 -0.50 4.00 22.25
CA GLU A 51 0.11 2.75 21.78
C GLU A 51 -0.37 2.39 20.36
N THR A 52 -1.68 2.42 20.13
CA THR A 52 -2.27 2.16 18.81
C THR A 52 -1.81 3.17 17.76
N TRP A 53 -1.75 4.45 18.13
CA TRP A 53 -1.31 5.51 17.22
C TRP A 53 0.16 5.38 16.84
N ASN A 54 1.05 5.13 17.81
CA ASN A 54 2.47 4.94 17.57
C ASN A 54 2.73 3.70 16.70
N LEU A 55 2.02 2.60 16.95
CA LEU A 55 2.05 1.43 16.05
C LEU A 55 1.55 1.77 14.65
N GLY A 56 0.49 2.57 14.53
CA GLY A 56 0.00 3.09 13.25
C GLY A 56 1.06 3.90 12.49
N VAL A 57 1.84 4.73 13.17
CA VAL A 57 2.96 5.47 12.58
C VAL A 57 4.09 4.53 12.12
N ILE A 58 4.42 3.51 12.90
CA ILE A 58 5.41 2.49 12.49
C ILE A 58 4.93 1.73 11.27
N LEU A 59 3.65 1.32 11.23
CA LEU A 59 3.05 0.66 10.08
C LEU A 59 3.08 1.55 8.83
N LEU A 60 2.80 2.84 8.99
CA LEU A 60 2.91 3.83 7.91
C LEU A 60 4.33 3.89 7.35
N LEU A 61 5.35 3.95 8.21
CA LEU A 61 6.76 3.96 7.79
C LEU A 61 7.18 2.65 7.12
N LEU A 62 6.72 1.51 7.64
CA LEU A 62 6.99 0.18 7.07
C LEU A 62 6.44 0.04 5.64
N VAL A 63 5.29 0.65 5.36
CA VAL A 63 4.64 0.60 4.05
C VAL A 63 5.29 1.55 3.04
N MET A 64 5.91 2.63 3.51
CA MET A 64 6.66 3.56 2.66
C MET A 64 8.04 3.05 2.27
N ALA A 65 8.65 2.20 3.10
CA ALA A 65 9.96 1.60 2.86
C ALA A 65 9.90 0.49 1.80
#